data_AF-A0A3P6AZQ8-F1
#
_entry.id   AF-A0A3P6AZQ8-F1
#
_cell.length_a   1.000
_cell.length_b   1.000
_cell.length_c   1.000
_cell.angle_alpha   90.00
_cell.angle_beta   90.00
_cell.angle_gamma   90.00
#
_symmetry.space_group_name_H-M   'P 1'
#
loop_
_entity.id
_entity.type
_entity.pdbx_description
1 polymer ?
#
loop_
_entity_poly.entity_id
_entity_poly.type
_entity_poly.pdbx_seq_one_letter_code
_entity_poly.pdbx_strand_id
1 'polypeptide(L)'
;MWFSFLRPRDRFSLVELRHLTDQLRKIQIVNDTNKDFVVEALRSIAEILTYGDQHDPSFFEFFMEKQVMAEFVRILRVSKTVTVSVQLLQTMSIMIQNLKSEQAIYYLFSNEYVNYLITYTFDFQHEELLSYYISFLRAVSGKLNQHTISLLLKTENDVVVSFPLYVEGIKFAFHEENMIRTAVRSLTLNVYHVGDESVNDYVVSPPHTEYFSKLVSFFQKQCIDLSAMVLNTLESPSPDSGGKLFSAVDGIEDTLYYFSDVISAGIPDIGRLVTDHILQNLTLPLLLPSLCSETVNVQPITFSS
;
A
#
# COMPACT_ATOMS: atom_id res chain seq x y z
N MET A 1 -34.98 22.24 -32.36
CA MET A 1 -36.16 21.65 -31.67
C MET A 1 -35.77 20.24 -31.28
N TRP A 2 -35.59 19.80 -30.04
CA TRP A 2 -36.02 20.25 -28.73
C TRP A 2 -34.89 19.98 -27.70
N PHE A 3 -34.31 21.01 -27.10
CA PHE A 3 -33.62 20.87 -25.81
C PHE A 3 -34.68 21.11 -24.72
N SER A 4 -35.44 20.07 -24.43
CA SER A 4 -36.46 20.10 -23.38
C SER A 4 -35.82 19.75 -22.04
N PHE A 5 -35.72 20.73 -21.15
CA PHE A 5 -35.96 20.60 -19.70
C PHE A 5 -35.53 19.27 -19.04
N LEU A 6 -34.24 19.09 -18.80
CA LEU A 6 -33.78 18.31 -17.65
C LEU A 6 -33.50 19.32 -16.54
N ARG A 7 -34.34 19.35 -15.50
CA ARG A 7 -33.92 19.92 -14.21
C ARG A 7 -32.54 19.33 -13.89
N PRO A 8 -31.56 20.11 -13.39
CA PRO A 8 -30.34 19.51 -12.87
C PRO A 8 -30.79 18.50 -11.82
N ARG A 9 -30.57 17.21 -12.08
CA ARG A 9 -30.88 16.18 -11.09
C ARG A 9 -30.05 16.50 -9.88
N ASP A 10 -30.66 16.36 -8.70
CA ASP A 10 -29.91 16.48 -7.48
C ASP A 10 -28.81 15.41 -7.49
N ARG A 11 -27.56 15.87 -7.53
CA ARG A 11 -26.37 15.03 -7.67
C ARG A 11 -26.29 14.02 -6.53
N PHE A 12 -26.72 14.41 -5.33
CA PHE A 12 -26.69 13.56 -4.14
C PHE A 12 -28.08 13.02 -3.83
N SER A 13 -28.62 12.20 -4.73
CA SER A 13 -29.95 11.59 -4.56
C SER A 13 -29.96 10.10 -4.86
N LEU A 14 -30.84 9.36 -4.17
CA LEU A 14 -31.09 7.94 -4.45
C LEU A 14 -31.58 7.70 -5.89
N VAL A 15 -32.27 8.68 -6.47
CA VAL A 15 -32.73 8.63 -7.87
C VAL A 15 -31.53 8.60 -8.81
N GLU A 16 -30.53 9.45 -8.56
CA GLU A 16 -29.33 9.49 -9.39
C GLU A 16 -28.45 8.26 -9.17
N LEU A 17 -28.25 7.82 -7.92
CA LEU A 17 -27.53 6.58 -7.60
C LEU A 17 -28.15 5.37 -8.32
N ARG A 18 -29.48 5.26 -8.29
CA ARG A 18 -30.21 4.22 -9.01
C ARG A 18 -30.03 4.33 -10.51
N HIS A 19 -30.16 5.53 -11.05
CA HIS A 19 -29.99 5.75 -12.48
C HIS A 19 -28.59 5.32 -12.97
N LEU A 20 -27.54 5.77 -12.30
CA LEU A 20 -26.15 5.44 -12.66
C LEU A 20 -25.90 3.93 -12.56
N THR A 21 -26.37 3.30 -11.47
CA THR A 21 -26.27 1.84 -11.28
C THR A 21 -26.96 1.08 -12.42
N ASP A 22 -28.17 1.50 -12.80
CA ASP A 22 -28.92 0.86 -13.88
C ASP A 22 -28.30 1.09 -15.26
N GLN A 23 -27.63 2.23 -15.49
CA GLN A 23 -26.87 2.44 -16.72
C GLN A 23 -25.62 1.56 -16.78
N LEU A 24 -24.84 1.46 -15.69
CA LEU A 24 -23.66 0.60 -15.64
C LEU A 24 -24.02 -0.87 -15.93
N ARG A 25 -25.13 -1.36 -15.36
CA ARG A 25 -25.64 -2.73 -15.60
C ARG A 25 -25.93 -3.06 -17.06
N LYS A 26 -26.29 -2.06 -17.87
CA LYS A 26 -26.58 -2.26 -19.31
C LYS A 26 -25.31 -2.41 -20.14
N ILE A 27 -24.16 -2.01 -19.61
CA ILE A 27 -22.89 -2.04 -20.34
C ILE A 27 -22.32 -3.45 -20.32
N GLN A 28 -22.32 -4.12 -21.47
CA GLN A 28 -21.77 -5.47 -21.61
C GLN A 28 -20.25 -5.47 -21.84
N ILE A 29 -19.73 -4.45 -22.54
CA ILE A 29 -18.30 -4.28 -22.86
C ILE A 29 -17.96 -2.81 -22.75
N VAL A 30 -16.83 -2.49 -22.11
CA VAL A 30 -16.30 -1.12 -22.07
C VAL A 30 -15.25 -0.95 -23.17
N ASN A 31 -15.39 0.12 -23.95
CA ASN A 31 -14.54 0.47 -25.10
C ASN A 31 -14.32 1.99 -25.15
N ASP A 32 -13.57 2.48 -26.13
CA ASP A 32 -13.25 3.91 -26.25
C ASP A 32 -14.45 4.82 -26.44
N THR A 33 -15.60 4.31 -26.90
CA THR A 33 -16.81 5.10 -27.11
C THR A 33 -17.59 5.34 -25.82
N ASN A 34 -17.54 4.41 -24.85
CA ASN A 34 -18.31 4.51 -23.62
C ASN A 34 -17.47 4.66 -22.34
N LYS A 35 -16.13 4.58 -22.44
CA LYS A 35 -15.23 4.66 -21.27
C LYS A 35 -15.44 5.93 -20.44
N ASP A 36 -15.63 7.09 -21.06
CA ASP A 36 -15.74 8.37 -20.35
C ASP A 36 -17.02 8.42 -19.50
N PHE A 37 -18.11 7.86 -20.02
CA PHE A 37 -19.35 7.69 -19.25
C PHE A 37 -19.15 6.74 -18.07
N VAL A 38 -18.48 5.59 -18.28
CA VAL A 38 -18.21 4.62 -17.21
C VAL A 38 -17.36 5.24 -16.11
N VAL A 39 -16.29 5.93 -16.48
CA VAL A 39 -15.40 6.66 -15.58
C VAL A 39 -16.20 7.63 -14.70
N GLU A 40 -17.03 8.46 -15.34
CA GLU A 40 -17.85 9.45 -14.64
C GLU A 40 -18.91 8.80 -13.73
N ALA A 41 -19.53 7.72 -14.18
CA ALA A 41 -20.52 6.98 -13.41
C ALA A 41 -19.89 6.34 -12.15
N LEU A 42 -18.70 5.71 -12.27
CA LEU A 42 -17.97 5.15 -11.14
C LEU A 42 -17.64 6.24 -10.09
N ARG A 43 -17.11 7.38 -10.55
CA ARG A 43 -16.79 8.53 -9.69
C ARG A 43 -18.02 9.06 -8.97
N SER A 44 -19.09 9.34 -9.72
CA SER A 44 -20.33 9.89 -9.18
C SER A 44 -20.99 8.93 -8.17
N ILE A 45 -21.01 7.63 -8.43
CA ILE A 45 -21.53 6.64 -7.48
C ILE A 45 -20.75 6.69 -6.15
N ALA A 46 -19.42 6.65 -6.18
CA ALA A 46 -18.63 6.67 -4.95
C ALA A 46 -18.78 7.97 -4.14
N GLU A 47 -18.89 9.11 -4.81
CA GLU A 47 -19.16 10.39 -4.14
C GLU A 47 -20.52 10.37 -3.45
N ILE A 48 -21.55 9.86 -4.12
CA ILE A 48 -22.88 9.72 -3.54
C ILE A 48 -22.86 8.77 -2.33
N LEU A 49 -22.14 7.66 -2.42
CA LEU A 49 -22.00 6.70 -1.31
C LEU A 49 -21.24 7.28 -0.13
N THR A 50 -20.15 8.00 -0.40
CA THR A 50 -19.34 8.67 0.64
C THR A 50 -20.15 9.76 1.35
N TYR A 51 -20.99 10.48 0.59
CA TYR A 51 -21.94 11.43 1.15
C TYR A 51 -23.01 10.74 1.98
N GLY A 52 -23.66 9.71 1.43
CA GLY A 52 -24.74 8.95 2.06
C GLY A 52 -24.33 8.31 3.39
N ASP A 53 -23.13 7.73 3.45
CA ASP A 53 -22.54 7.14 4.67
C ASP A 53 -22.58 8.08 5.89
N GLN A 54 -22.51 9.39 5.67
CA GLN A 54 -22.46 10.39 6.73
C GLN A 54 -23.79 11.12 6.97
N HIS A 55 -24.76 11.03 6.04
CA HIS A 55 -25.96 11.88 6.06
C HIS A 55 -27.27 11.09 6.04
N ASP A 56 -27.31 9.96 5.34
CA ASP A 56 -28.55 9.19 5.14
C ASP A 56 -28.22 7.70 4.87
N PRO A 57 -28.52 6.80 5.84
CA PRO A 57 -28.26 5.36 5.72
C PRO A 57 -28.93 4.70 4.51
N SER A 58 -30.02 5.26 3.97
CA SER A 58 -30.76 4.66 2.85
C SER A 58 -29.93 4.53 1.56
N PHE A 59 -28.90 5.37 1.39
CA PHE A 59 -27.95 5.24 0.29
C PHE A 59 -27.11 3.98 0.41
N PHE A 60 -26.69 3.63 1.63
CA PHE A 60 -25.91 2.44 1.88
C PHE A 60 -26.77 1.17 1.83
N GLU A 61 -28.01 1.24 2.32
CA GLU A 61 -28.99 0.16 2.13
C GLU A 61 -29.19 -0.15 0.64
N PHE A 62 -29.38 0.88 -0.19
CA PHE A 62 -29.48 0.71 -1.64
C PHE A 62 -28.23 0.06 -2.25
N PHE A 63 -27.05 0.51 -1.81
CA PHE A 63 -25.76 -0.02 -2.27
C PHE A 63 -25.62 -1.52 -2.03
N MET A 64 -26.01 -1.97 -0.84
CA MET A 64 -26.03 -3.38 -0.46
C MET A 64 -27.08 -4.17 -1.25
N GLU A 65 -28.33 -3.69 -1.25
CA GLU A 65 -29.45 -4.36 -1.93
C GLU A 65 -29.22 -4.53 -3.42
N LYS A 66 -28.58 -3.54 -4.06
CA LYS A 66 -28.28 -3.57 -5.50
C LYS A 66 -26.91 -4.12 -5.84
N GLN A 67 -26.15 -4.62 -4.86
CA GLN A 67 -24.84 -5.23 -5.09
C GLN A 67 -23.95 -4.34 -5.96
N VAL A 68 -23.89 -3.05 -5.65
CA VAL A 68 -23.19 -2.06 -6.50
C VAL A 68 -21.67 -2.36 -6.58
N MET A 69 -21.08 -2.91 -5.51
CA MET A 69 -19.70 -3.44 -5.55
C MET A 69 -19.49 -4.54 -6.59
N ALA A 70 -20.47 -5.44 -6.74
CA ALA A 70 -20.42 -6.49 -7.74
C ALA A 70 -20.39 -5.88 -9.14
N GLU A 71 -21.10 -4.78 -9.35
CA GLU A 71 -21.08 -4.04 -10.61
C GLU A 71 -19.74 -3.37 -10.88
N PHE A 72 -19.07 -2.80 -9.87
CA PHE A 72 -17.72 -2.27 -10.05
C PHE A 72 -16.76 -3.37 -10.52
N VAL A 73 -16.79 -4.52 -9.85
CA VAL A 73 -15.97 -5.68 -10.23
C VAL A 73 -16.33 -6.20 -11.63
N ARG A 74 -17.62 -6.24 -11.98
CA ARG A 74 -18.05 -6.67 -13.33
C ARG A 74 -17.53 -5.70 -14.39
N ILE A 75 -17.67 -4.39 -14.18
CA ILE A 75 -17.16 -3.35 -15.07
C ILE A 75 -15.66 -3.48 -15.28
N LEU A 76 -14.89 -3.74 -14.22
CA LEU A 76 -13.45 -4.01 -14.34
C LEU A 76 -13.17 -5.18 -15.29
N ARG A 77 -13.89 -6.31 -15.12
CA ARG A 77 -13.71 -7.53 -15.93
C ARG A 77 -14.07 -7.34 -17.40
N VAL A 78 -15.12 -6.57 -17.69
CA VAL A 78 -15.56 -6.32 -19.08
C VAL A 78 -14.87 -5.11 -19.72
N SER A 79 -13.98 -4.44 -18.98
CA SER A 79 -13.18 -3.34 -19.49
C SER A 79 -11.92 -3.83 -20.16
N LYS A 80 -11.65 -3.27 -21.34
CA LYS A 80 -10.39 -3.43 -22.07
C LYS A 80 -9.50 -2.20 -21.96
N THR A 81 -9.91 -1.19 -21.19
CA THR A 81 -9.23 0.10 -21.12
C THR A 81 -8.61 0.30 -19.74
N VAL A 82 -7.34 0.72 -19.73
CA VAL A 82 -6.59 1.03 -18.50
C VAL A 82 -7.24 2.20 -17.74
N THR A 83 -7.82 3.16 -18.46
CA THR A 83 -8.51 4.34 -17.87
C THR A 83 -9.60 3.94 -16.88
N VAL A 84 -10.37 2.89 -17.18
CA VAL A 84 -11.45 2.44 -16.29
C VAL A 84 -10.88 1.73 -15.06
N SER A 85 -9.80 0.96 -15.23
CA SER A 85 -9.08 0.33 -14.11
C SER A 85 -8.48 1.38 -13.17
N VAL A 86 -7.83 2.40 -13.73
CA VAL A 86 -7.31 3.57 -13.01
C VAL A 86 -8.45 4.26 -12.24
N GLN A 87 -9.53 4.62 -12.92
CA GLN A 87 -10.65 5.29 -12.27
C GLN A 87 -11.26 4.44 -11.16
N LEU A 88 -11.45 3.14 -11.39
CA LEU A 88 -12.03 2.24 -10.39
C LEU A 88 -11.15 2.19 -9.14
N LEU A 89 -9.83 2.01 -9.29
CA LEU A 89 -8.91 1.98 -8.15
C LEU A 89 -8.91 3.32 -7.39
N GLN A 90 -8.89 4.45 -8.11
CA GLN A 90 -8.96 5.77 -7.49
C GLN A 90 -10.28 5.96 -6.72
N THR A 91 -11.40 5.66 -7.37
CA THR A 91 -12.75 5.73 -6.81
C THR A 91 -12.87 4.87 -5.55
N MET A 92 -12.40 3.62 -5.60
CA MET A 92 -12.39 2.71 -4.46
C MET A 92 -11.51 3.22 -3.33
N SER A 93 -10.33 3.75 -3.64
CA SER A 93 -9.41 4.33 -2.64
C SER A 93 -10.08 5.47 -1.87
N ILE A 94 -10.65 6.44 -2.59
CA ILE A 94 -11.30 7.61 -2.00
C ILE A 94 -12.51 7.19 -1.17
N MET A 95 -13.35 6.30 -1.71
CA MET A 95 -14.53 5.80 -1.00
C MET A 95 -14.13 5.14 0.31
N ILE A 96 -13.23 4.13 0.25
CA ILE A 96 -12.80 3.38 1.45
C ILE A 96 -12.19 4.31 2.48
N GLN A 97 -11.32 5.25 2.10
CA GLN A 97 -10.70 6.19 3.05
C GLN A 97 -11.76 7.01 3.82
N ASN A 98 -12.81 7.45 3.13
CA ASN A 98 -13.80 8.39 3.68
C ASN A 98 -15.01 7.73 4.35
N LEU A 99 -15.20 6.40 4.20
CA LEU A 99 -16.24 5.68 4.94
C LEU A 99 -15.99 5.72 6.44
N LYS A 100 -17.04 6.04 7.20
CA LYS A 100 -17.05 6.14 8.65
C LYS A 100 -17.96 5.08 9.28
N SER A 101 -19.03 4.65 8.59
CA SER A 101 -19.91 3.61 9.13
C SER A 101 -19.17 2.28 9.24
N GLU A 102 -19.17 1.70 10.43
CA GLU A 102 -18.68 0.34 10.64
C GLU A 102 -19.42 -0.63 9.73
N GLN A 103 -20.75 -0.55 9.66
CA GLN A 103 -21.57 -1.42 8.80
C GLN A 103 -21.11 -1.36 7.33
N ALA A 104 -20.71 -0.17 6.86
CA ALA A 104 -20.22 -0.03 5.51
C ALA A 104 -18.86 -0.68 5.27
N ILE A 105 -17.93 -0.50 6.21
CA ILE A 105 -16.62 -1.15 6.18
C ILE A 105 -16.77 -2.67 6.25
N TYR A 106 -17.59 -3.17 7.18
CA TYR A 106 -17.89 -4.59 7.33
C TYR A 106 -18.44 -5.18 6.03
N TYR A 107 -19.44 -4.56 5.42
CA TYR A 107 -20.00 -5.03 4.17
C TYR A 107 -18.95 -5.07 3.04
N LEU A 108 -18.13 -4.03 2.90
CA LEU A 108 -17.10 -4.01 1.85
C LEU A 108 -16.09 -5.14 2.00
N PHE A 109 -15.65 -5.42 3.23
CA PHE A 109 -14.61 -6.42 3.47
C PHE A 109 -15.16 -7.85 3.47
N SER A 110 -16.43 -8.06 3.84
CA SER A 110 -17.01 -9.40 3.99
C SER A 110 -17.42 -10.09 2.67
N ASN A 111 -17.52 -9.37 1.55
CA ASN A 111 -18.12 -9.90 0.30
C ASN A 111 -17.11 -10.31 -0.78
N GLU A 112 -15.85 -10.55 -0.43
CA GLU A 112 -14.75 -10.93 -1.34
C GLU A 112 -14.43 -9.94 -2.48
N TYR A 113 -15.23 -8.90 -2.72
CA TYR A 113 -14.98 -7.93 -3.79
C TYR A 113 -13.67 -7.16 -3.57
N VAL A 114 -13.35 -6.80 -2.33
CA VAL A 114 -12.07 -6.15 -2.00
C VAL A 114 -10.91 -7.11 -2.20
N ASN A 115 -11.00 -8.35 -1.71
CA ASN A 115 -9.98 -9.39 -1.95
C ASN A 115 -9.79 -9.67 -3.45
N TYR A 116 -10.87 -9.65 -4.23
CA TYR A 116 -10.82 -9.79 -5.68
C TYR A 116 -10.05 -8.63 -6.33
N LEU A 117 -10.29 -7.39 -5.91
CA LEU A 117 -9.57 -6.22 -6.42
C LEU A 117 -8.09 -6.23 -6.00
N ILE A 118 -7.79 -6.67 -4.77
CA ILE A 118 -6.40 -6.84 -4.29
C ILE A 118 -5.66 -7.86 -5.16
N THR A 119 -6.29 -9.00 -5.44
CA THR A 119 -5.66 -10.11 -6.19
C THR A 119 -5.82 -10.01 -7.70
N TYR A 120 -6.45 -8.94 -8.20
CA TYR A 120 -6.65 -8.73 -9.63
C TYR A 120 -5.34 -8.50 -10.36
N THR A 121 -5.17 -9.16 -11.50
CA THR A 121 -3.96 -9.05 -12.33
C THR A 121 -3.99 -7.77 -13.16
N PHE A 122 -3.61 -6.65 -12.55
CA PHE A 122 -3.42 -5.38 -13.24
C PHE A 122 -2.12 -5.37 -14.07
N ASP A 123 -2.14 -4.64 -15.18
CA ASP A 123 -0.95 -4.42 -16.01
C ASP A 123 -0.17 -3.19 -15.54
N PHE A 124 0.79 -3.43 -14.63
CA PHE A 124 1.63 -2.39 -14.06
C PHE A 124 2.72 -1.86 -15.00
N GLN A 125 2.74 -2.23 -16.28
CA GLN A 125 3.52 -1.49 -17.28
C GLN A 125 3.07 -0.02 -17.38
N HIS A 126 1.84 0.28 -16.96
CA HIS A 126 1.33 1.64 -16.81
C HIS A 126 1.59 2.11 -15.37
N GLU A 127 2.64 2.92 -15.16
CA GLU A 127 3.05 3.40 -13.82
C GLU A 127 1.92 4.07 -13.02
N GLU A 128 1.05 4.82 -13.71
CA GLU A 128 -0.13 5.44 -13.11
C GLU A 128 -1.03 4.41 -12.42
N LEU A 129 -1.22 3.23 -13.04
CA LEU A 129 -2.05 2.17 -12.50
C LEU A 129 -1.47 1.58 -11.21
N LEU A 130 -0.14 1.42 -11.15
CA LEU A 130 0.55 0.96 -9.94
C LEU A 130 0.36 1.95 -8.79
N SER A 131 0.50 3.25 -9.05
CA SER A 131 0.31 4.30 -8.05
C SER A 131 -1.10 4.27 -7.43
N TYR A 132 -2.14 4.10 -8.26
CA TYR A 132 -3.51 3.97 -7.77
C TYR A 132 -3.78 2.64 -7.08
N TYR A 133 -3.17 1.55 -7.54
CA TYR A 133 -3.26 0.25 -6.88
C TYR A 133 -2.67 0.28 -5.47
N ILE A 134 -1.48 0.84 -5.30
CA ILE A 134 -0.83 0.99 -3.99
C ILE A 134 -1.63 1.92 -3.08
N SER A 135 -2.20 3.00 -3.63
CA SER A 135 -3.11 3.89 -2.89
C SER A 135 -4.38 3.16 -2.43
N PHE A 136 -4.90 2.25 -3.24
CA PHE A 136 -6.04 1.40 -2.89
C PHE A 136 -5.68 0.41 -1.78
N LEU A 137 -4.54 -0.28 -1.87
CA LEU A 137 -4.09 -1.18 -0.79
C LEU A 137 -3.89 -0.41 0.52
N ARG A 138 -3.27 0.78 0.46
CA ARG A 138 -3.11 1.65 1.63
C ARG A 138 -4.47 2.07 2.21
N ALA A 139 -5.44 2.43 1.36
CA ALA A 139 -6.80 2.79 1.79
C ALA A 139 -7.48 1.64 2.55
N VAL A 140 -7.40 0.42 2.02
CA VAL A 140 -7.92 -0.79 2.68
C VAL A 140 -7.22 -1.01 4.02
N SER A 141 -5.89 -0.94 4.04
CA SER A 141 -5.11 -1.14 5.28
C SER A 141 -5.47 -0.14 6.38
N GLY A 142 -5.82 1.10 6.01
CA GLY A 142 -6.18 2.15 6.96
C GLY A 142 -7.53 1.93 7.66
N LYS A 143 -8.30 0.90 7.26
CA LYS A 143 -9.54 0.48 7.92
C LYS A 143 -9.38 -0.82 8.71
N LEU A 144 -8.18 -1.36 8.81
CA LEU A 144 -7.90 -2.53 9.64
C LEU A 144 -7.98 -2.18 11.12
N ASN A 145 -8.63 -3.06 11.87
CA ASN A 145 -8.65 -3.11 13.32
C ASN A 145 -8.92 -4.57 13.75
N GLN A 146 -8.97 -4.84 15.06
CA GLN A 146 -9.19 -6.18 15.61
C GLN A 146 -10.47 -6.86 15.12
N HIS A 147 -11.45 -6.09 14.65
CA HIS A 147 -12.73 -6.62 14.20
C HIS A 147 -12.89 -6.69 12.67
N THR A 148 -12.05 -6.00 11.89
CA THR A 148 -12.13 -5.96 10.43
C THR A 148 -11.03 -6.77 9.75
N ILE A 149 -9.89 -7.00 10.41
CA ILE A 149 -8.76 -7.71 9.80
C ILE A 149 -9.14 -9.12 9.36
N SER A 150 -9.87 -9.86 10.19
CA SER A 150 -10.30 -11.24 9.92
C SER A 150 -11.19 -11.37 8.68
N LEU A 151 -11.86 -10.29 8.25
CA LEU A 151 -12.70 -10.27 7.05
C LEU A 151 -11.88 -10.32 5.75
N LEU A 152 -10.58 -9.99 5.81
CA LEU A 152 -9.67 -10.02 4.66
C LEU A 152 -8.70 -11.21 4.70
N LEU A 153 -8.86 -12.10 5.69
CA LEU A 153 -8.03 -13.29 5.88
C LEU A 153 -8.77 -14.53 5.41
N LYS A 154 -8.00 -15.52 4.97
CA LYS A 154 -8.46 -16.91 4.93
C LYS A 154 -7.76 -17.67 6.05
N THR A 155 -8.54 -18.32 6.90
CA THR A 155 -8.05 -19.15 8.00
C THR A 155 -8.41 -20.62 7.77
N GLU A 156 -7.53 -21.53 8.19
CA GLU A 156 -7.76 -22.98 8.26
C GLU A 156 -7.34 -23.46 9.64
N ASN A 157 -8.26 -24.05 10.41
CA ASN A 157 -8.04 -24.44 11.82
C ASN A 157 -7.47 -23.31 12.68
N ASP A 158 -8.06 -22.12 12.60
CA ASP A 158 -7.64 -20.91 13.32
C ASP A 158 -6.22 -20.40 12.96
N VAL A 159 -5.58 -20.97 11.94
CA VAL A 159 -4.31 -20.49 11.39
C VAL A 159 -4.56 -19.69 10.12
N VAL A 160 -3.97 -18.51 10.01
CA VAL A 160 -4.04 -17.71 8.77
C VAL A 160 -3.23 -18.42 7.69
N VAL A 161 -3.88 -18.75 6.57
CA VAL A 161 -3.24 -19.38 5.41
C VAL A 161 -3.10 -18.44 4.21
N SER A 162 -3.85 -17.34 4.20
CA SER A 162 -3.75 -16.32 3.16
C SER A 162 -4.15 -14.96 3.68
N PHE A 163 -3.28 -13.99 3.44
CA PHE A 163 -3.55 -12.56 3.66
C PHE A 163 -3.14 -11.74 2.43
N PRO A 164 -4.02 -11.64 1.41
CA PRO A 164 -3.66 -11.03 0.13
C PRO A 164 -3.22 -9.57 0.25
N LEU A 165 -3.86 -8.78 1.12
CA LEU A 165 -3.51 -7.37 1.31
C LEU A 165 -2.04 -7.18 1.71
N TYR A 166 -1.56 -8.00 2.65
CA TYR A 166 -0.17 -7.96 3.10
C TYR A 166 0.78 -8.45 2.00
N VAL A 167 0.49 -9.62 1.44
CA VAL A 167 1.36 -10.27 0.43
C VAL A 167 1.49 -9.42 -0.84
N GLU A 168 0.39 -8.88 -1.36
CA GLU A 168 0.43 -8.00 -2.53
C GLU A 168 1.12 -6.66 -2.22
N GLY A 169 0.90 -6.10 -1.03
CA GLY A 169 1.54 -4.84 -0.61
C GLY A 169 3.07 -4.94 -0.56
N ILE A 170 3.60 -5.97 0.11
CA ILE A 170 5.06 -6.09 0.33
C ILE A 170 5.86 -6.38 -0.95
N LYS A 171 5.22 -6.83 -2.04
CA LYS A 171 5.89 -6.99 -3.36
C LYS A 171 6.53 -5.70 -3.85
N PHE A 172 5.97 -4.55 -3.47
CA PHE A 172 6.41 -3.23 -3.92
C PHE A 172 7.22 -2.46 -2.87
N ALA A 173 7.60 -3.10 -1.77
CA ALA A 173 8.29 -2.43 -0.67
C ALA A 173 9.67 -1.83 -1.04
N PHE A 174 10.28 -2.32 -2.12
CA PHE A 174 11.58 -1.89 -2.62
C PHE A 174 11.49 -1.21 -4.00
N HIS A 175 10.33 -0.64 -4.33
CA HIS A 175 10.13 0.12 -5.56
C HIS A 175 11.06 1.34 -5.63
N GLU A 176 11.41 1.80 -6.83
CA GLU A 176 12.31 2.96 -7.03
C GLU A 176 11.68 4.28 -6.58
N GLU A 177 10.38 4.45 -6.78
CA GLU A 177 9.62 5.62 -6.34
C GLU A 177 9.41 5.64 -4.82
N ASN A 178 9.80 6.75 -4.18
CA ASN A 178 9.66 6.89 -2.72
C ASN A 178 8.20 6.87 -2.27
N MET A 179 7.29 7.46 -3.04
CA MET A 179 5.86 7.52 -2.68
C MET A 179 5.25 6.12 -2.58
N ILE A 180 5.62 5.20 -3.47
CA ILE A 180 5.17 3.79 -3.40
C ILE A 180 5.72 3.12 -2.14
N ARG A 181 7.01 3.28 -1.84
CA ARG A 181 7.61 2.73 -0.62
C ARG A 181 6.93 3.26 0.64
N THR A 182 6.69 4.57 0.73
CA THR A 182 5.99 5.20 1.86
C THR A 182 4.57 4.67 2.04
N ALA A 183 3.85 4.45 0.95
CA ALA A 183 2.51 3.86 1.02
C ALA A 183 2.53 2.40 1.48
N VAL A 184 3.50 1.60 1.01
CA VAL A 184 3.69 0.22 1.48
C VAL A 184 4.10 0.17 2.96
N ARG A 185 4.98 1.07 3.41
CA ARG A 185 5.35 1.21 4.83
C ARG A 185 4.15 1.56 5.71
N SER A 186 3.29 2.47 5.24
CA SER A 186 2.04 2.80 5.93
C SER A 186 1.10 1.57 5.99
N LEU A 187 1.02 0.78 4.92
CA LEU A 187 0.23 -0.44 4.88
C LEU A 187 0.73 -1.50 5.87
N THR A 188 2.04 -1.78 5.89
CA THR A 188 2.62 -2.78 6.78
C THR A 188 2.48 -2.37 8.24
N LEU A 189 2.70 -1.09 8.57
CA LEU A 189 2.46 -0.59 9.93
C LEU A 189 1.00 -0.68 10.35
N ASN A 190 0.06 -0.38 9.46
CA ASN A 190 -1.37 -0.58 9.74
C ASN A 190 -1.70 -2.04 10.05
N VAL A 191 -1.04 -3.00 9.38
CA VAL A 191 -1.18 -4.42 9.68
C VAL A 191 -0.60 -4.74 11.06
N TYR A 192 0.62 -4.31 11.35
CA TYR A 192 1.31 -4.65 12.59
C TYR A 192 0.62 -4.05 13.83
N HIS A 193 0.08 -2.83 13.73
CA HIS A 193 -0.59 -2.15 14.83
C HIS A 193 -1.97 -2.71 15.19
N VAL A 194 -2.52 -3.66 14.42
CA VAL A 194 -3.80 -4.30 14.76
C VAL A 194 -3.67 -5.16 16.02
N GLY A 195 -2.50 -5.77 16.24
CA GLY A 195 -2.24 -6.61 17.41
C GLY A 195 -3.02 -7.93 17.41
N ASP A 196 -3.33 -8.49 16.24
CA ASP A 196 -3.94 -9.81 16.09
C ASP A 196 -2.85 -10.89 16.11
N GLU A 197 -2.91 -11.83 17.05
CA GLU A 197 -1.89 -12.86 17.23
C GLU A 197 -1.73 -13.77 16.00
N SER A 198 -2.84 -14.16 15.36
CA SER A 198 -2.78 -15.06 14.20
C SER A 198 -2.17 -14.38 12.98
N VAL A 199 -2.38 -13.07 12.84
CA VAL A 199 -1.71 -12.24 11.81
C VAL A 199 -0.24 -12.03 12.16
N ASN A 200 0.09 -11.80 13.43
CA ASN A 200 1.47 -11.65 13.87
C ASN A 200 2.29 -12.92 13.55
N ASP A 201 1.75 -14.09 13.88
CA ASP A 201 2.34 -15.39 13.55
C ASP A 201 2.50 -15.56 12.04
N TYR A 202 1.50 -15.15 11.26
CA TYR A 202 1.55 -15.19 9.81
C TYR A 202 2.71 -14.34 9.25
N VAL A 203 2.82 -13.07 9.64
CA VAL A 203 3.85 -12.17 9.07
C VAL A 203 5.29 -12.57 9.45
N VAL A 204 5.48 -13.29 10.57
CA VAL A 204 6.78 -13.84 10.99
C VAL A 204 7.00 -15.29 10.55
N SER A 205 6.11 -15.85 9.74
CA SER A 205 6.29 -17.18 9.15
C SER A 205 6.94 -17.11 7.76
N PRO A 206 7.71 -18.14 7.33
CA PRO A 206 8.16 -18.23 5.94
C PRO A 206 6.98 -18.35 4.96
N PRO A 207 7.04 -17.70 3.78
CA PRO A 207 8.17 -16.95 3.23
C PRO A 207 8.21 -15.46 3.65
N HIS A 208 7.29 -15.00 4.48
CA HIS A 208 7.08 -13.58 4.78
C HIS A 208 8.23 -12.95 5.56
N THR A 209 8.95 -13.75 6.35
CA THR A 209 10.19 -13.32 7.03
C THR A 209 11.27 -12.78 6.08
N GLU A 210 11.29 -13.20 4.82
CA GLU A 210 12.23 -12.70 3.81
C GLU A 210 12.07 -11.19 3.58
N TYR A 211 10.89 -10.64 3.81
CA TYR A 211 10.63 -9.20 3.74
C TYR A 211 11.57 -8.40 4.65
N PHE A 212 11.75 -8.82 5.90
CA PHE A 212 12.59 -8.12 6.88
C PHE A 212 14.07 -8.24 6.55
N SER A 213 14.50 -9.41 6.05
CA SER A 213 15.86 -9.61 5.55
C SER A 213 16.17 -8.65 4.39
N LYS A 214 15.28 -8.60 3.39
CA LYS A 214 15.39 -7.68 2.24
C LYS A 214 15.36 -6.21 2.66
N LEU A 215 14.62 -5.86 3.70
CA LEU A 215 14.58 -4.49 4.23
C LEU A 215 15.96 -4.03 4.71
N VAL A 216 16.67 -4.89 5.44
CA VAL A 216 18.03 -4.61 5.90
C VAL A 216 19.02 -4.57 4.74
N SER A 217 18.93 -5.52 3.79
CA SER A 217 19.78 -5.50 2.58
C SER A 217 19.56 -4.25 1.72
N PHE A 218 18.31 -3.80 1.59
CA PHE A 218 17.98 -2.57 0.87
C PHE A 218 18.58 -1.34 1.56
N PHE A 219 18.49 -1.26 2.88
CA PHE A 219 19.14 -0.19 3.65
C PHE A 219 20.66 -0.22 3.51
N GLN A 220 21.29 -1.41 3.58
CA GLN A 220 22.72 -1.56 3.35
C GLN A 220 23.14 -0.98 1.99
N LYS A 221 22.37 -1.30 0.94
CA LYS A 221 22.62 -0.75 -0.39
C LYS A 221 22.52 0.77 -0.41
N GLN A 222 21.51 1.37 0.23
CA GLN A 222 21.39 2.82 0.33
C GLN A 222 22.62 3.45 1.01
N CYS A 223 23.15 2.84 2.07
CA CYS A 223 24.37 3.34 2.74
C CYS A 223 25.59 3.30 1.81
N ILE A 224 25.75 2.22 1.04
CA ILE A 224 26.85 2.07 0.07
C ILE A 224 26.72 3.11 -1.05
N ASP A 225 25.52 3.26 -1.61
CA ASP A 225 25.24 4.23 -2.67
C ASP A 225 25.50 5.66 -2.18
N LEU A 226 25.09 6.00 -0.94
CA LEU A 226 25.40 7.27 -0.30
C LEU A 226 26.90 7.50 -0.14
N SER A 227 27.64 6.49 0.33
CA SER A 227 29.10 6.58 0.47
C SER A 227 29.79 6.85 -0.88
N ALA A 228 29.37 6.15 -1.93
CA ALA A 228 29.87 6.37 -3.29
C ALA A 228 29.56 7.79 -3.80
N MET A 229 28.36 8.31 -3.54
CA MET A 229 27.98 9.68 -3.90
C MET A 229 28.83 10.74 -3.19
N VAL A 230 29.14 10.54 -1.90
CA VAL A 230 30.02 11.43 -1.14
C VAL A 230 31.43 11.45 -1.75
N LEU A 231 32.02 10.28 -2.01
CA LEU A 231 33.36 10.18 -2.61
C LEU A 231 33.43 10.87 -3.98
N ASN A 232 32.46 10.62 -4.85
CA ASN A 232 32.40 11.24 -6.18
C ASN A 232 32.28 12.77 -6.11
N THR A 233 31.55 13.29 -5.12
CA THR A 233 31.37 14.73 -4.91
C THR A 233 32.66 15.39 -4.41
N LEU A 234 33.46 14.69 -3.61
CA LEU A 234 34.77 15.16 -3.16
C LEU A 234 35.79 15.22 -4.30
N GLU A 235 35.74 14.26 -5.23
CA GLU A 235 36.64 14.21 -6.39
C GLU A 235 36.24 15.18 -7.51
N SER A 236 34.94 15.36 -7.73
CA SER A 236 34.40 16.19 -8.82
C SER A 236 33.14 16.98 -8.38
N PRO A 237 33.32 18.15 -7.75
CA PRO A 237 32.19 18.92 -7.26
C PRO A 237 31.37 19.48 -8.43
N SER A 238 30.11 19.06 -8.53
CA SER A 238 29.13 19.61 -9.46
C SER A 238 28.06 20.40 -8.71
N PRO A 239 27.48 21.47 -9.29
CA PRO A 239 26.44 22.26 -8.64
C PRO A 239 25.16 21.47 -8.31
N ASP A 240 24.93 20.33 -8.98
CA ASP A 240 23.76 19.45 -8.77
C ASP A 240 24.02 18.32 -7.74
N SER A 241 25.28 18.16 -7.28
CA SER A 241 25.65 17.08 -6.37
C SER A 241 25.02 17.22 -4.98
N GLY A 242 24.83 18.45 -4.50
CA GLY A 242 24.26 18.71 -3.18
C GLY A 242 22.82 18.21 -3.03
N GLY A 243 21.96 18.50 -4.01
CA GLY A 243 20.54 18.11 -3.97
C GLY A 243 20.35 16.59 -3.95
N LYS A 244 21.12 15.86 -4.77
CA LYS A 244 21.10 14.38 -4.79
C LYS A 244 21.58 13.78 -3.47
N LEU A 245 22.61 14.37 -2.87
CA LEU A 245 23.11 13.93 -1.57
C LEU A 245 22.07 14.13 -0.46
N PHE A 246 21.40 15.28 -0.40
CA PHE A 246 20.32 15.53 0.54
C PHE A 246 19.18 14.52 0.38
N SER A 247 18.71 14.29 -0.85
CA SER A 247 17.66 13.29 -1.10
C SER A 247 18.06 11.87 -0.69
N ALA A 248 19.34 11.51 -0.82
CA ALA A 248 19.84 10.21 -0.38
C ALA A 248 19.90 10.11 1.16
N VAL A 249 20.27 11.19 1.85
CA VAL A 249 20.24 11.28 3.31
C VAL A 249 18.80 11.19 3.83
N ASP A 250 17.86 11.90 3.22
CA ASP A 250 16.43 11.81 3.55
C ASP A 250 15.92 10.37 3.41
N GLY A 251 16.34 9.65 2.37
CA GLY A 251 15.98 8.23 2.18
C GLY A 251 16.54 7.29 3.26
N ILE A 252 17.75 7.57 3.75
CA ILE A 252 18.35 6.85 4.89
C ILE A 252 17.56 7.13 6.16
N GLU A 253 17.27 8.40 6.44
CA GLU A 253 16.49 8.82 7.62
C GLU A 253 15.09 8.18 7.61
N ASP A 254 14.37 8.27 6.49
CA ASP A 254 13.06 7.63 6.29
C ASP A 254 13.10 6.12 6.58
N THR A 255 14.18 5.44 6.21
CA THR A 255 14.33 4.00 6.43
C THR A 255 14.63 3.68 7.89
N LEU A 256 15.42 4.52 8.58
CA LEU A 256 15.68 4.39 10.01
C LEU A 256 14.41 4.61 10.85
N TYR A 257 13.60 5.64 10.52
CA TYR A 257 12.30 5.82 11.18
C TYR A 257 11.40 4.61 10.96
N TYR A 258 11.35 4.08 9.74
CA TYR A 258 10.56 2.88 9.47
C TYR A 258 11.04 1.66 10.27
N PHE A 259 12.36 1.44 10.44
CA PHE A 259 12.85 0.39 11.34
C PHE A 259 12.40 0.62 12.78
N SER A 260 12.49 1.85 13.27
CA SER A 260 12.04 2.20 14.62
C SER A 260 10.55 1.89 14.81
N ASP A 261 9.71 2.27 13.84
CA ASP A 261 8.27 2.02 13.88
C ASP A 261 7.95 0.53 13.84
N VAL A 262 8.62 -0.24 12.96
CA VAL A 262 8.44 -1.69 12.82
C VAL A 262 8.84 -2.44 14.10
N ILE A 263 9.98 -2.08 14.70
CA ILE A 263 10.43 -2.68 15.96
C ILE A 263 9.48 -2.30 17.11
N SER A 264 8.90 -1.10 17.07
CA SER A 264 7.99 -0.58 18.09
C SER A 264 6.52 -1.01 17.88
N ALA A 265 6.21 -1.72 16.80
CA ALA A 265 4.84 -2.07 16.43
C ALA A 265 4.16 -3.10 17.38
N GLY A 266 4.89 -3.61 18.38
CA GLY A 266 4.35 -4.51 19.39
C GLY A 266 4.41 -5.99 19.03
N ILE A 267 5.22 -6.37 18.03
CA ILE A 267 5.45 -7.76 17.62
C ILE A 267 6.92 -8.14 17.92
N PRO A 268 7.20 -8.79 19.07
CA PRO A 268 8.57 -9.02 19.52
C PRO A 268 9.44 -9.80 18.53
N ASP A 269 8.86 -10.77 17.82
CA ASP A 269 9.57 -11.58 16.84
C ASP A 269 10.03 -10.76 15.63
N ILE A 270 9.23 -9.79 15.17
CA ILE A 270 9.65 -8.84 14.13
C ILE A 270 10.82 -7.99 14.65
N GLY A 271 10.68 -7.45 15.87
CA GLY A 271 11.73 -6.63 16.48
C GLY A 271 13.06 -7.37 16.57
N ARG A 272 13.02 -8.64 17.01
CA ARG A 272 14.18 -9.52 17.05
C ARG A 272 14.75 -9.80 15.66
N LEU A 273 13.91 -10.19 14.70
CA LEU A 273 14.33 -10.48 13.33
C LEU A 273 15.04 -9.27 12.70
N VAL A 274 14.45 -8.08 12.75
CA VAL A 274 15.05 -6.87 12.18
C VAL A 274 16.35 -6.52 12.89
N THR A 275 16.37 -6.56 14.23
CA THR A 275 17.57 -6.24 15.03
C THR A 275 18.72 -7.21 14.73
N ASP A 276 18.44 -8.51 14.67
CA ASP A 276 19.44 -9.54 14.37
C ASP A 276 20.01 -9.35 12.97
N HIS A 277 19.17 -9.03 11.97
CA HIS A 277 19.63 -8.77 10.61
C HIS A 277 20.48 -7.48 10.52
N ILE A 278 20.09 -6.41 11.23
CA ILE A 278 20.89 -5.18 11.30
C ILE A 278 22.25 -5.47 11.93
N LEU A 279 22.28 -6.19 13.05
CA LEU A 279 23.51 -6.53 13.75
C LEU A 279 24.45 -7.35 12.85
N GLN A 280 23.92 -8.38 12.20
CA GLN A 280 24.71 -9.31 11.38
C GLN A 280 25.18 -8.69 10.05
N ASN A 281 24.35 -7.89 9.38
CA ASN A 281 24.62 -7.42 8.02
C ASN A 281 25.15 -5.98 7.95
N LEU A 282 24.96 -5.18 9.00
CA LEU A 282 25.40 -3.78 9.02
C LEU A 282 26.41 -3.52 10.13
N THR A 283 26.04 -3.80 11.37
CA THR A 283 26.83 -3.38 12.54
C THR A 283 28.13 -4.18 12.69
N LEU A 284 28.06 -5.50 12.76
CA LEU A 284 29.24 -6.35 12.94
C LEU A 284 30.24 -6.24 11.76
N PRO A 285 29.80 -6.24 10.49
CA PRO A 285 30.72 -6.06 9.36
C PRO A 285 31.47 -4.73 9.35
N LEU A 286 30.90 -3.68 9.95
CA LEU A 286 31.57 -2.38 10.08
C LEU A 286 32.47 -2.31 11.32
N LEU A 287 32.00 -2.82 12.47
CA LEU A 287 32.74 -2.73 13.74
C LEU A 287 33.94 -3.67 13.79
N LEU A 288 33.82 -4.93 13.33
CA LEU A 288 34.89 -5.93 13.49
C LEU A 288 36.18 -5.53 12.76
N PRO A 289 36.16 -5.06 11.50
CA PRO A 289 37.38 -4.58 10.84
C PRO A 289 38.00 -3.36 11.52
N SER A 290 37.19 -2.42 12.02
CA SER A 290 37.68 -1.25 12.75
C SER A 290 38.40 -1.64 14.04
N LEU A 291 37.84 -2.59 14.80
CA LEU A 291 38.46 -3.12 16.03
C LEU A 291 39.76 -3.90 15.76
N CYS A 292 39.83 -4.61 14.63
CA CYS A 292 41.05 -5.33 14.22
C CYS A 292 42.16 -4.40 13.72
N SER A 293 41.82 -3.29 13.05
CA SER A 293 42.78 -2.34 12.46
C SER A 293 43.66 -1.62 13.50
N GLU A 294 43.15 -1.38 14.72
CA GLU A 294 43.92 -0.75 15.80
C GLU A 294 45.01 -1.66 16.39
N THR A 295 44.90 -2.98 16.24
CA THR A 295 45.86 -3.93 16.84
C THR A 295 47.18 -4.08 16.06
N VAL A 296 47.26 -3.57 14.82
CA VAL A 296 48.43 -3.76 13.95
C VAL A 296 49.47 -2.64 14.09
N ASN A 297 49.20 -1.58 14.85
CA ASN A 297 50.14 -0.46 15.05
C ASN A 297 50.95 -0.50 16.36
N VAL A 298 50.92 -1.62 17.10
CA VAL A 298 51.81 -1.80 18.25
C VAL A 298 53.17 -2.31 17.76
N GLN A 299 54.08 -1.38 17.45
CA GLN A 299 55.50 -1.72 17.30
C GLN A 299 56.01 -2.36 18.60
N PRO A 300 56.70 -3.51 18.56
CA PRO A 300 57.37 -4.03 19.74
C PRO A 300 58.54 -3.10 20.07
N ILE A 301 58.46 -2.42 21.20
CA ILE A 301 59.60 -1.71 21.79
C ILE A 301 60.66 -2.76 22.09
N THR A 302 61.67 -2.86 21.22
CA THR A 302 62.90 -3.57 21.50
C THR A 302 63.70 -2.75 22.52
N PHE A 303 63.68 -3.17 23.78
CA PHE A 303 64.69 -2.73 24.74
C PHE A 303 66.00 -3.45 24.44
N SER A 304 66.95 -2.72 23.85
CA SER A 304 68.37 -3.07 23.84
C SER A 304 69.04 -2.46 25.06
N SER A 305 69.50 -3.30 26.00
CA SER A 305 70.66 -3.09 26.89
C SER A 305 70.91 -4.39 27.65
#